data_AF-A0A6P8IAS0-F1
#
_entry.id   AF-A0A6P8IAS0-F1
#
_cell.length_a   1.000
_cell.length_b   1.000
_cell.length_c   1.000
_cell.angle_alpha   90.00
_cell.angle_beta   90.00
_cell.angle_gamma   90.00
#
_symmetry.space_group_name_H-M   'P 1'
#
loop_
_entity.id
_entity.type
_entity.pdbx_description
1 polymer ?
#
loop_
_entity_poly.entity_id
_entity_poly.type
_entity_poly.pdbx_seq_one_letter_code
_entity_poly.pdbx_strand_id
1 'polypeptide(L)'
;MSVPNIYPIQTTNGKVLKVYCDMTSEQGMVWTLIESFALSAKKKYKAAPLTMDFPSNEENPPNWSDYRLSRNTMQHVKRDATHWRASCNYDKDRLMKTDYIRGRLSEMDILTYLGGFTCARVEYINVRGISCQNCTTHFRQTSVLHAFVDSGYGLNIGCQWNGRHGAVRYWCDNFGRYDIINPAHRCPSSLSSTTQWWLGKEV
;
A
#
# COMPACT_ATOMS: atom_id res chain seq x y z
N MET A 1 -3.38 14.60 22.59
CA MET A 1 -2.42 13.48 22.72
C MET A 1 -1.63 13.43 21.41
N SER A 2 -0.31 13.58 21.46
CA SER A 2 0.54 13.45 20.27
C SER A 2 0.49 12.01 19.77
N VAL A 3 0.29 11.82 18.46
CA VAL A 3 0.49 10.49 17.86
C VAL A 3 2.01 10.25 17.85
N PRO A 4 2.52 9.18 18.49
CA PRO A 4 3.94 8.88 18.47
C PRO A 4 4.40 8.58 17.04
N ASN A 5 5.70 8.74 16.78
CA ASN A 5 6.37 8.49 15.51
C ASN A 5 6.05 9.45 14.35
N ILE A 6 5.73 10.71 14.66
CA ILE A 6 5.66 11.78 13.67
C ILE A 6 7.01 12.50 13.62
N TYR A 7 7.63 12.54 12.44
CA TYR A 7 8.95 13.15 12.22
C TYR A 7 8.88 14.21 11.12
N PRO A 8 9.67 15.29 11.23
CA PRO A 8 9.82 16.24 10.14
C PRO A 8 10.71 15.66 9.04
N ILE A 9 10.31 15.86 7.78
CA ILE A 9 11.14 15.71 6.59
C ILE A 9 11.24 17.06 5.89
N GLN A 10 12.39 17.35 5.28
CA GLN A 10 12.59 18.58 4.52
C GLN A 10 12.53 18.24 3.02
N THR A 11 11.47 18.67 2.35
CA THR A 11 11.29 18.43 0.92
C THR A 11 12.29 19.26 0.10
N THR A 12 12.41 18.93 -1.19
CA THR A 12 13.38 19.56 -2.11
C THR A 12 13.25 21.08 -2.26
N ASN A 13 12.06 21.63 -2.02
CA ASN A 13 11.76 23.06 -2.05
C ASN A 13 11.98 23.73 -0.68
N GLY A 14 12.55 23.04 0.31
CA GLY A 14 12.81 23.56 1.65
C GLY A 14 11.60 23.54 2.58
N LYS A 15 10.41 23.11 2.14
CA LYS A 15 9.24 22.95 3.03
C LYS A 15 9.50 21.82 4.03
N VAL A 16 9.23 22.08 5.30
CA VAL A 16 9.24 21.05 6.34
C VAL A 16 7.84 20.45 6.43
N LEU A 17 7.74 19.14 6.22
CA LEU A 17 6.51 18.39 6.34
C LEU A 17 6.64 17.33 7.43
N LYS A 18 5.58 17.13 8.21
CA LYS A 18 5.51 16.03 9.18
C LYS A 18 5.02 14.76 8.50
N VAL A 19 5.66 13.63 8.76
CA VAL A 19 5.25 12.31 8.26
C VAL A 19 5.27 11.29 9.38
N TYR A 20 4.46 10.25 9.25
CA TYR A 20 4.49 9.12 10.17
C TYR A 20 5.54 8.11 9.72
N CYS A 21 6.45 7.75 10.63
CA CYS A 21 7.46 6.73 10.39
C CYS A 21 7.26 5.51 11.29
N ASP A 22 7.58 4.33 10.80
CA ASP A 22 7.68 3.11 11.59
C ASP A 22 9.08 2.55 11.48
N MET A 23 9.79 2.57 12.62
CA MET A 23 11.19 2.15 12.77
C MET A 23 11.32 0.87 13.61
N THR A 24 10.20 0.25 13.97
CA THR A 24 10.16 -0.78 15.02
C THR A 24 9.54 -2.09 14.56
N SER A 25 8.68 -2.07 13.55
CA SER A 25 7.96 -3.28 13.13
C SER A 25 8.83 -4.33 12.45
N GLU A 26 9.89 -3.90 11.77
CA GLU A 26 10.82 -4.77 11.05
C GLU A 26 12.24 -4.28 11.29
N GLN A 27 13.10 -5.14 11.83
CA GLN A 27 14.50 -4.82 12.09
C GLN A 27 15.23 -4.49 10.78
N GLY A 28 16.07 -3.45 10.79
CA GLY A 28 16.80 -2.99 9.61
C GLY A 28 15.96 -2.22 8.59
N MET A 29 14.72 -1.82 8.95
CA MET A 29 13.85 -1.05 8.06
C MET A 29 13.29 0.20 8.72
N VAL A 30 13.27 1.30 7.98
CA VAL A 30 12.53 2.52 8.31
C VAL A 30 11.45 2.75 7.26
N TRP A 31 10.18 2.72 7.69
CA TRP A 31 9.03 2.87 6.82
C TRP A 31 8.38 4.24 6.99
N THR A 32 8.15 4.94 5.89
CA THR A 32 7.38 6.19 5.85
C THR A 32 6.00 5.93 5.28
N LEU A 33 4.96 6.34 6.00
CA LEU A 33 3.57 6.26 5.53
C LEU A 33 3.37 7.24 4.37
N ILE A 34 2.94 6.75 3.21
CA ILE A 34 2.64 7.62 2.05
C ILE A 34 1.13 7.80 1.84
N GLU A 35 0.33 6.82 2.25
CA GLU A 35 -1.13 6.85 2.11
C GLU A 35 -1.77 5.96 3.18
N SER A 36 -2.88 6.41 3.75
CA SER A 36 -3.78 5.61 4.57
C SER A 36 -5.23 6.02 4.30
N PHE A 37 -6.12 5.06 4.05
CA PHE A 37 -7.55 5.37 3.90
C PHE A 37 -8.44 4.28 4.46
N ALA A 38 -9.59 4.69 5.00
CA ALA A 38 -10.64 3.78 5.46
C ALA A 38 -11.50 3.27 4.29
N LEU A 39 -12.10 2.09 4.43
CA LEU A 39 -13.03 1.55 3.43
C LEU A 39 -14.20 2.51 3.16
N SER A 40 -14.68 3.25 4.16
CA SER A 40 -15.68 4.31 3.97
C SER A 40 -15.25 5.38 2.95
N ALA A 41 -13.94 5.62 2.81
CA ALA A 41 -13.35 6.52 1.83
C ALA A 41 -13.02 5.84 0.48
N LYS A 42 -13.36 4.56 0.26
CA LYS A 42 -13.08 3.82 -0.99
C LYS A 42 -13.47 4.61 -2.25
N LYS A 43 -14.63 5.27 -2.27
CA LYS A 43 -15.07 6.03 -3.46
C LYS A 43 -14.10 7.15 -3.85
N LYS A 44 -13.45 7.77 -2.86
CA LYS A 44 -12.43 8.82 -3.05
C LYS A 44 -11.14 8.24 -3.62
N TYR A 45 -10.68 7.10 -3.10
CA TYR A 45 -9.37 6.53 -3.43
C TYR A 45 -9.39 5.57 -4.63
N LYS A 46 -10.52 4.90 -4.94
CA LYS A 46 -10.56 3.83 -5.96
C LYS A 46 -10.07 4.24 -7.36
N ALA A 47 -10.14 5.53 -7.67
CA ALA A 47 -9.71 6.11 -8.96
C ALA A 47 -8.48 7.02 -8.85
N ALA A 48 -7.75 6.97 -7.73
CA ALA A 48 -6.57 7.80 -7.48
C ALA A 48 -5.30 6.94 -7.47
N PRO A 49 -4.72 6.55 -8.62
CA PRO A 49 -3.46 5.79 -8.65
C PRO A 49 -2.36 6.54 -7.90
N LEU A 50 -1.40 5.84 -7.29
CA LEU A 50 -0.23 6.42 -6.62
C LEU A 50 0.64 7.27 -7.58
N THR A 51 0.43 7.14 -8.90
CA THR A 51 1.04 7.99 -9.91
C THR A 51 0.39 9.38 -10.05
N MET A 52 -0.79 9.60 -9.46
CA MET A 52 -1.52 10.87 -9.52
C MET A 52 -1.15 11.75 -8.33
N ASP A 53 -1.05 13.06 -8.57
CA ASP A 53 -0.99 14.04 -7.48
C ASP A 53 -2.37 14.24 -6.88
N PHE A 54 -2.54 13.73 -5.66
CA PHE A 54 -3.81 13.69 -4.94
C PHE A 54 -3.54 13.75 -3.43
N PRO A 55 -2.98 14.85 -2.90
CA PRO A 55 -2.74 14.96 -1.47
C PRO A 55 -4.07 14.98 -0.71
N SER A 56 -4.08 14.36 0.46
CA SER A 56 -5.23 14.37 1.38
C SER A 56 -4.72 14.45 2.81
N ASN A 57 -5.08 15.51 3.54
CA ASN A 57 -4.64 15.72 4.91
C ASN A 57 -3.11 15.56 5.12
N GLU A 58 -2.30 15.93 4.11
CA GLU A 58 -0.84 15.76 4.10
C GLU A 58 -0.17 16.41 5.32
N GLU A 59 -0.72 17.54 5.79
CA GLU A 59 -0.20 18.29 6.94
C GLU A 59 -0.67 17.74 8.30
N ASN A 60 -1.59 16.75 8.30
CA ASN A 60 -2.18 16.13 9.48
C ASN A 60 -1.88 14.61 9.55
N PRO A 61 -0.60 14.19 9.51
CA PRO A 61 -0.26 12.77 9.62
C PRO A 61 -0.66 12.20 11.00
N PRO A 62 -0.98 10.90 11.10
CA PRO A 62 -1.16 9.96 9.99
C PRO A 62 -2.59 9.90 9.43
N ASN A 63 -3.54 10.75 9.90
CA ASN A 63 -5.00 10.67 9.66
C ASN A 63 -5.46 9.36 9.00
N TRP A 64 -5.50 8.28 9.79
CA TRP A 64 -5.56 6.90 9.27
C TRP A 64 -6.73 6.64 8.30
N SER A 65 -7.82 7.37 8.42
CA SER A 65 -9.01 7.21 7.59
C SER A 65 -8.95 7.95 6.26
N ASP A 66 -8.10 8.98 6.15
CA ASP A 66 -7.99 9.83 4.98
C ASP A 66 -6.67 10.61 4.99
N TYR A 67 -5.58 9.97 4.60
CA TYR A 67 -4.25 10.56 4.54
C TYR A 67 -3.54 10.16 3.24
N ARG A 68 -2.92 11.12 2.57
CA ARG A 68 -2.07 10.89 1.42
C ARG A 68 -1.11 12.04 1.22
N LEU A 69 0.16 11.71 1.04
CA LEU A 69 1.19 12.66 0.65
C LEU A 69 0.96 13.16 -0.79
N SER A 70 1.39 14.39 -1.08
CA SER A 70 1.45 14.85 -2.48
C SER A 70 2.42 13.98 -3.28
N ARG A 71 2.22 13.91 -4.60
CA ARG A 71 3.10 13.14 -5.49
C ARG A 71 4.55 13.61 -5.37
N ASN A 72 4.76 14.91 -5.23
CA ASN A 72 6.11 15.46 -5.07
C ASN A 72 6.76 14.99 -3.75
N THR A 73 6.03 15.00 -2.63
CA THR A 73 6.54 14.47 -1.36
C THR A 73 6.81 12.97 -1.45
N MET A 74 5.92 12.17 -2.06
CA MET A 74 6.16 10.74 -2.26
C MET A 74 7.44 10.48 -3.08
N GLN A 75 7.67 11.25 -4.16
CA GLN A 75 8.89 11.15 -4.95
C GLN A 75 10.14 11.58 -4.17
N HIS A 76 10.01 12.57 -3.29
CA HIS A 76 11.10 12.96 -2.39
C HIS A 76 11.46 11.82 -1.43
N VAL A 77 10.48 11.24 -0.72
CA VAL A 77 10.69 10.09 0.17
C VAL A 77 11.29 8.90 -0.57
N LYS A 78 10.85 8.66 -1.80
CA LYS A 78 11.33 7.56 -2.64
C LYS A 78 12.82 7.62 -2.94
N ARG A 79 13.46 8.80 -2.95
CA ARG A 79 14.89 8.94 -3.29
C ARG A 79 15.81 8.07 -2.44
N ASP A 80 15.44 7.87 -1.18
CA ASP A 80 16.20 7.05 -0.23
C ASP A 80 15.54 5.69 0.05
N ALA A 81 14.38 5.42 -0.55
CA ALA A 81 13.63 4.19 -0.32
C ALA A 81 14.14 3.06 -1.24
N THR A 82 14.25 1.86 -0.69
CA THR A 82 14.56 0.63 -1.42
C THR A 82 13.34 -0.28 -1.57
N HIS A 83 12.35 -0.13 -0.70
CA HIS A 83 11.19 -1.02 -0.61
C HIS A 83 9.87 -0.25 -0.60
N TRP A 84 8.80 -1.00 -0.86
CA TRP A 84 7.43 -0.58 -0.61
C TRP A 84 6.68 -1.71 0.09
N ARG A 85 5.62 -1.36 0.82
CA ARG A 85 4.68 -2.33 1.36
C ARG A 85 3.25 -1.80 1.37
N ALA A 86 2.28 -2.70 1.41
CA ALA A 86 0.92 -2.38 1.82
C ALA A 86 0.51 -3.24 3.02
N SER A 87 -0.23 -2.63 3.94
CA SER A 87 -0.73 -3.27 5.17
C SER A 87 -2.18 -2.89 5.42
N CYS A 88 -2.83 -3.67 6.28
CA CYS A 88 -4.20 -3.41 6.70
C CYS A 88 -4.27 -3.08 8.17
N ASN A 89 -5.19 -2.20 8.58
CA ASN A 89 -5.49 -1.91 10.00
C ASN A 89 -4.25 -1.65 10.86
N TYR A 90 -3.19 -1.05 10.29
CA TYR A 90 -1.96 -0.78 11.04
C TYR A 90 -2.20 0.14 12.24
N ASP A 91 -3.19 1.02 12.13
CA ASP A 91 -3.64 1.93 13.19
C ASP A 91 -4.16 1.19 14.44
N LYS A 92 -4.69 -0.03 14.27
CA LYS A 92 -5.28 -0.84 15.34
C LYS A 92 -4.36 -1.95 15.79
N ASP A 93 -3.77 -2.66 14.84
CA ASP A 93 -3.09 -3.93 15.08
C ASP A 93 -1.57 -3.84 14.95
N ARG A 94 -1.03 -2.67 14.57
CA ARG A 94 0.36 -2.50 14.12
C ARG A 94 0.65 -3.43 12.93
N LEU A 95 1.91 -3.81 12.75
CA LEU A 95 2.28 -4.70 11.66
C LEU A 95 1.79 -6.12 11.92
N MET A 96 0.94 -6.60 11.02
CA MET A 96 0.51 -8.00 10.94
C MET A 96 0.88 -8.52 9.55
N LYS A 97 1.53 -9.70 9.49
CA LYS A 97 1.94 -10.32 8.22
C LYS A 97 0.81 -11.08 7.49
N THR A 98 -0.41 -11.05 8.01
CA THR A 98 -1.63 -11.47 7.32
C THR A 98 -2.28 -10.23 6.70
N ASP A 99 -2.66 -10.32 5.42
CA ASP A 99 -3.08 -9.17 4.60
C ASP A 99 -1.98 -8.10 4.57
N TYR A 100 -0.84 -8.52 4.04
CA TYR A 100 0.38 -7.73 3.89
C TYR A 100 1.10 -8.10 2.60
N ILE A 101 1.74 -7.12 1.98
CA ILE A 101 2.58 -7.30 0.80
C ILE A 101 3.81 -6.40 0.89
N ARG A 102 4.97 -6.90 0.46
CA ARG A 102 6.23 -6.17 0.41
C ARG A 102 7.00 -6.51 -0.85
N GLY A 103 7.58 -5.50 -1.47
CA GLY A 103 8.44 -5.64 -2.64
C GLY A 103 9.54 -4.60 -2.68
N ARG A 104 10.50 -4.79 -3.59
CA ARG A 104 11.57 -3.84 -3.87
C ARG A 104 11.14 -2.84 -4.93
N LEU A 105 11.51 -1.58 -4.75
CA LEU A 105 11.25 -0.54 -5.75
C LEU A 105 12.05 -0.79 -7.05
N SER A 106 13.20 -1.46 -6.97
CA SER A 106 14.01 -1.83 -8.14
C SER A 106 13.35 -2.87 -9.05
N GLU A 107 12.42 -3.67 -8.51
CA GLU A 107 11.67 -4.68 -9.28
C GLU A 107 10.28 -4.19 -9.64
N MET A 108 9.64 -3.44 -8.74
CA MET A 108 8.32 -2.87 -8.97
C MET A 108 8.21 -1.50 -8.30
N ASP A 109 8.24 -0.45 -9.11
CA ASP A 109 8.13 0.92 -8.64
C ASP A 109 6.67 1.39 -8.69
N ILE A 110 6.00 1.32 -7.54
CA ILE A 110 4.57 1.65 -7.40
C ILE A 110 4.23 3.12 -7.71
N LEU A 111 5.23 4.02 -7.72
CA LEU A 111 5.03 5.45 -8.00
C LEU A 111 5.25 5.85 -9.47
N THR A 112 5.78 4.93 -10.28
CA THR A 112 6.00 5.15 -11.73
C THR A 112 5.25 4.15 -12.60
N TYR A 113 5.00 2.93 -12.10
CA TYR A 113 4.23 1.95 -12.85
C TYR A 113 2.80 2.43 -13.11
N LEU A 114 2.45 2.51 -14.39
CA LEU A 114 1.11 2.84 -14.87
C LEU A 114 0.82 1.92 -16.06
N GLY A 115 -0.04 0.93 -15.86
CA GLY A 115 -0.26 -0.13 -16.85
C GLY A 115 -1.48 -1.00 -16.61
N GLY A 116 -1.85 -1.77 -17.63
CA GLY A 116 -3.01 -2.65 -17.62
C GLY A 116 -2.95 -3.72 -16.54
N PHE A 117 -1.87 -4.50 -16.50
CA PHE A 117 -1.54 -5.46 -15.44
C PHE A 117 -0.10 -5.96 -15.66
N THR A 118 0.53 -6.46 -14.59
CA THR A 118 1.85 -7.11 -14.66
C THR A 118 1.99 -8.18 -13.57
N CYS A 119 2.95 -9.08 -13.74
CA CYS A 119 3.43 -9.94 -12.68
C CYS A 119 4.54 -9.22 -11.90
N ALA A 120 4.16 -8.47 -10.88
CA ALA A 120 5.09 -7.77 -10.01
C ALA A 120 5.82 -8.77 -9.11
N ARG A 121 7.15 -8.72 -9.11
CA ARG A 121 7.99 -9.49 -8.18
C ARG A 121 7.88 -8.88 -6.78
N VAL A 122 7.68 -9.74 -5.79
CA VAL A 122 7.52 -9.38 -4.38
C VAL A 122 8.33 -10.31 -3.50
N GLU A 123 8.86 -9.76 -2.41
CA GLU A 123 9.60 -10.53 -1.41
C GLU A 123 8.64 -11.37 -0.58
N TYR A 124 7.47 -10.83 -0.27
CA TYR A 124 6.43 -11.54 0.45
C TYR A 124 5.05 -10.96 0.15
N ILE A 125 4.07 -11.84 0.00
CA ILE A 125 2.65 -11.51 -0.03
C ILE A 125 1.90 -12.51 0.83
N ASN A 126 0.90 -12.05 1.58
CA ASN A 126 -0.06 -12.88 2.26
C ASN A 126 -1.41 -12.18 2.23
N VAL A 127 -2.40 -12.86 1.66
CA VAL A 127 -3.79 -12.41 1.66
C VAL A 127 -4.64 -13.51 2.26
N ARG A 128 -5.28 -13.23 3.40
CA ARG A 128 -6.14 -14.15 4.15
C ARG A 128 -5.45 -15.47 4.50
N GLY A 129 -4.16 -15.42 4.82
CA GLY A 129 -3.34 -16.60 5.15
C GLY A 129 -2.73 -17.32 3.93
N ILE A 130 -3.08 -16.94 2.70
CA ILE A 130 -2.49 -17.51 1.50
C ILE A 130 -1.23 -16.73 1.16
N SER A 131 -0.08 -17.30 1.50
CA SER A 131 1.21 -16.63 1.40
C SER A 131 2.09 -17.14 0.28
N CYS A 132 3.03 -16.30 -0.14
CA CYS A 132 4.10 -16.65 -1.06
C CYS A 132 5.31 -15.75 -0.80
N GLN A 133 6.51 -16.29 -1.01
CA GLN A 133 7.79 -15.61 -0.82
C GLN A 133 8.57 -15.61 -2.13
N ASN A 134 9.30 -14.52 -2.38
CA ASN A 134 10.16 -14.36 -3.56
C ASN A 134 9.50 -14.81 -4.87
N CYS A 135 8.31 -14.29 -5.12
CA CYS A 135 7.47 -14.72 -6.22
C CYS A 135 6.81 -13.54 -6.93
N THR A 136 6.10 -13.82 -8.00
CA THR A 136 5.32 -12.79 -8.71
C THR A 136 3.85 -12.83 -8.35
N THR A 137 3.23 -11.66 -8.25
CA THR A 137 1.78 -11.50 -8.05
C THR A 137 1.21 -10.54 -9.07
N HIS A 138 -0.10 -10.61 -9.32
CA HIS A 138 -0.77 -9.62 -10.14
C HIS A 138 -0.65 -8.24 -9.49
N PHE A 139 -0.23 -7.25 -10.26
CA PHE A 139 -0.34 -5.85 -9.86
C PHE A 139 -0.97 -5.04 -10.99
N ARG A 140 -1.88 -4.13 -10.62
CA ARG A 140 -2.52 -3.22 -11.57
C ARG A 140 -2.69 -1.83 -10.97
N GLN A 141 -2.41 -0.83 -11.79
CA GLN A 141 -2.61 0.58 -11.52
C GLN A 141 -2.72 1.30 -12.86
N THR A 142 -3.83 2.01 -13.13
CA THR A 142 -4.02 2.78 -14.37
C THR A 142 -4.33 4.23 -14.04
N SER A 143 -4.48 5.10 -15.05
CA SER A 143 -4.84 6.51 -14.84
C SER A 143 -6.16 6.72 -14.08
N VAL A 144 -7.00 5.70 -13.98
CA VAL A 144 -8.33 5.75 -13.34
C VAL A 144 -8.54 4.68 -12.27
N LEU A 145 -7.49 3.93 -11.91
CA LEU A 145 -7.57 2.83 -10.94
C LEU A 145 -6.44 2.94 -9.92
N HIS A 146 -6.78 2.96 -8.64
CA HIS A 146 -5.83 2.79 -7.55
C HIS A 146 -4.98 1.53 -7.74
N ALA A 147 -3.75 1.51 -7.22
CA ALA A 147 -2.96 0.29 -7.10
C ALA A 147 -3.72 -0.82 -6.37
N PHE A 148 -3.68 -2.04 -6.89
CA PHE A 148 -4.22 -3.23 -6.23
C PHE A 148 -3.58 -4.52 -6.74
N VAL A 149 -3.75 -5.58 -5.95
CA VAL A 149 -3.42 -6.97 -6.30
C VAL A 149 -4.71 -7.77 -6.42
N ASP A 150 -4.84 -8.60 -7.45
CA ASP A 150 -6.04 -9.43 -7.64
C ASP A 150 -5.73 -10.85 -7.17
N SER A 151 -6.66 -11.42 -6.41
CA SER A 151 -6.51 -12.76 -5.82
C SER A 151 -6.39 -13.89 -6.84
N GLY A 152 -7.00 -13.79 -8.01
CA GLY A 152 -7.09 -14.89 -8.98
C GLY A 152 -6.59 -14.55 -10.38
N TYR A 153 -6.67 -13.28 -10.80
CA TYR A 153 -6.32 -12.86 -12.15
C TYR A 153 -4.85 -13.12 -12.50
N GLY A 154 -3.95 -13.11 -11.50
CA GLY A 154 -2.54 -13.44 -11.68
C GLY A 154 -2.29 -14.78 -12.37
N LEU A 155 -3.11 -15.80 -12.09
CA LEU A 155 -3.01 -17.11 -12.75
C LEU A 155 -3.23 -17.02 -14.26
N ASN A 156 -4.16 -16.18 -14.71
CA ASN A 156 -4.52 -16.04 -16.12
C ASN A 156 -3.38 -15.42 -16.94
N ILE A 157 -2.45 -14.73 -16.29
CA ILE A 157 -1.31 -14.05 -16.92
C ILE A 157 0.05 -14.64 -16.52
N GLY A 158 0.06 -15.80 -15.84
CA GLY A 158 1.28 -16.54 -15.50
C GLY A 158 2.03 -16.06 -14.25
N CYS A 159 1.40 -15.32 -13.35
CA CYS A 159 2.01 -14.99 -12.06
C CYS A 159 2.03 -16.19 -11.11
N GLN A 160 3.01 -16.24 -10.22
CA GLN A 160 3.25 -17.38 -9.34
C GLN A 160 2.28 -17.46 -8.15
N TRP A 161 1.94 -16.31 -7.55
CA TRP A 161 1.03 -16.28 -6.40
C TRP A 161 -0.42 -16.52 -6.82
N ASN A 162 -1.07 -17.46 -6.12
CA ASN A 162 -2.45 -17.85 -6.35
C ASN A 162 -3.29 -17.65 -5.08
N GLY A 163 -4.02 -16.55 -5.00
CA GLY A 163 -4.97 -16.25 -3.93
C GLY A 163 -6.42 -16.69 -4.20
N ARG A 164 -6.69 -17.40 -5.31
CA ARG A 164 -8.04 -17.70 -5.82
C ARG A 164 -8.91 -18.43 -4.80
N HIS A 165 -8.32 -19.34 -4.03
CA HIS A 165 -9.02 -20.14 -3.04
C HIS A 165 -9.67 -19.28 -1.93
N GLY A 166 -9.08 -18.13 -1.59
CA GLY A 166 -9.62 -17.22 -0.58
C GLY A 166 -10.61 -16.18 -1.11
N ALA A 167 -10.83 -16.12 -2.43
CA ALA A 167 -11.61 -15.06 -3.07
C ALA A 167 -13.12 -15.34 -3.09
N VAL A 168 -13.96 -14.30 -3.03
CA VAL A 168 -15.44 -14.44 -3.02
C VAL A 168 -15.99 -14.89 -4.37
N ARG A 169 -15.38 -14.45 -5.48
CA ARG A 169 -15.82 -14.77 -6.85
C ARG A 169 -14.71 -15.32 -7.71
N TYR A 170 -13.82 -16.11 -7.12
CA TYR A 170 -12.54 -16.55 -7.72
C TYR A 170 -11.53 -15.42 -8.00
N TRP A 171 -11.93 -14.17 -7.85
CA TRP A 171 -11.11 -12.98 -7.89
C TRP A 171 -11.66 -11.94 -6.90
N CYS A 172 -10.80 -11.03 -6.46
CA CYS A 172 -11.15 -9.82 -5.72
C CYS A 172 -9.90 -8.96 -5.54
N ASP A 173 -10.13 -7.66 -5.45
CA ASP A 173 -9.08 -6.66 -5.28
C ASP A 173 -8.60 -6.60 -3.82
N ASN A 174 -7.30 -6.54 -3.65
CA ASN A 174 -6.62 -6.42 -2.37
C ASN A 174 -5.80 -5.12 -2.34
N PHE A 175 -5.65 -4.52 -1.16
CA PHE A 175 -4.81 -3.35 -0.90
C PHE A 175 -5.17 -2.05 -1.62
N GLY A 176 -6.41 -1.84 -2.08
CA GLY A 176 -6.71 -0.58 -2.79
C GLY A 176 -8.12 -0.41 -3.33
N ARG A 177 -8.30 -0.80 -4.60
CA ARG A 177 -9.49 -0.54 -5.41
C ARG A 177 -10.80 -1.07 -4.78
N TYR A 178 -10.75 -2.25 -4.18
CA TYR A 178 -11.85 -2.95 -3.52
C TYR A 178 -13.15 -3.02 -4.32
N ASP A 179 -13.13 -3.20 -5.64
CA ASP A 179 -14.36 -3.25 -6.45
C ASP A 179 -15.27 -4.40 -5.98
N ILE A 180 -14.67 -5.57 -5.76
CA ILE A 180 -15.24 -6.66 -4.96
C ILE A 180 -14.64 -6.61 -3.55
N ILE A 181 -15.49 -6.48 -2.55
CA ILE A 181 -15.12 -6.51 -1.13
C ILE A 181 -15.16 -7.95 -0.63
N ASN A 182 -14.09 -8.39 0.04
CA ASN A 182 -14.06 -9.62 0.81
C ASN A 182 -13.84 -9.27 2.29
N PRO A 183 -14.85 -9.42 3.17
CA PRO A 183 -14.70 -9.08 4.59
C PRO A 183 -13.66 -9.93 5.35
N ALA A 184 -13.25 -11.09 4.81
CA ALA A 184 -12.16 -11.88 5.37
C ALA A 184 -10.78 -11.23 5.18
N HIS A 185 -10.63 -10.30 4.24
CA HIS A 185 -9.45 -9.45 4.10
C HIS A 185 -9.57 -8.28 5.09
N ARG A 186 -8.55 -8.06 5.92
CA ARG A 186 -8.55 -7.03 6.98
C ARG A 186 -8.86 -5.63 6.47
N CYS A 187 -8.19 -5.21 5.39
CA CYS A 187 -8.32 -3.83 4.88
C CYS A 187 -9.77 -3.41 4.52
N PRO A 188 -10.60 -4.24 3.86
CA PRO A 188 -12.00 -3.93 3.64
C PRO A 188 -12.96 -4.72 4.57
N SER A 189 -12.53 -5.16 5.76
CA SER A 189 -13.36 -5.97 6.67
C SER A 189 -14.53 -5.21 7.30
N SER A 190 -14.41 -3.88 7.42
CA SER A 190 -15.46 -2.98 7.89
C SER A 190 -15.28 -1.58 7.31
N LEU A 191 -16.30 -0.71 7.41
CA LEU A 191 -16.20 0.68 6.92
C LEU A 191 -15.07 1.49 7.60
N SER A 192 -14.71 1.15 8.83
CA SER A 192 -13.60 1.77 9.56
C SER A 192 -12.26 1.04 9.39
N SER A 193 -12.23 -0.04 8.60
CA SER A 193 -10.97 -0.74 8.30
C SER A 193 -10.14 0.05 7.31
N THR A 194 -8.83 0.02 7.49
CA THR A 194 -7.90 0.92 6.81
C THR A 194 -6.90 0.14 5.95
N THR A 195 -6.46 0.77 4.87
CA THR A 195 -5.37 0.32 4.00
C THR A 195 -4.25 1.33 4.08
N GLN A 196 -3.02 0.89 4.29
CA GLN A 196 -1.83 1.75 4.26
C GLN A 196 -0.89 1.34 3.15
N TRP A 197 -0.31 2.32 2.49
CA TRP A 197 0.85 2.16 1.60
C TRP A 197 2.06 2.89 2.18
N TRP A 198 3.23 2.30 2.01
CA TRP A 198 4.46 2.75 2.64
C TRP A 198 5.64 2.68 1.66
N LEU A 199 6.62 3.53 1.88
CA LEU A 199 7.96 3.41 1.31
C LEU A 199 8.95 3.12 2.43
N GLY A 200 9.90 2.22 2.18
CA GLY A 200 10.85 1.75 3.17
C GLY A 200 12.28 1.94 2.74
N LYS A 201 13.14 2.37 3.66
CA LYS A 201 14.59 2.35 3.52
C LYS A 201 15.15 1.21 4.36
N GLU A 202 15.96 0.37 3.74
CA GLU A 202 16.81 -0.60 4.42
C GLU A 202 18.00 0.15 5.05
N VAL A 203 18.27 -0.07 6.34
CA VAL A 203 19.28 0.63 7.14
C VAL A 203 20.35 -0.30 7.70
#